data_AF-A0A6F9CUF8-F1
#
_entry.id   AF-A0A6F9CUF8-F1
#
_cell.length_a   1.000
_cell.length_b   1.000
_cell.length_c   1.000
_cell.angle_alpha   90.00
_cell.angle_beta   90.00
_cell.angle_gamma   90.00
#
_symmetry.space_group_name_H-M   'P 1'
#
loop_
_entity.id
_entity.type
_entity.pdbx_description
1 polymer ?
#
loop_
_entity_poly.entity_id
_entity_poly.type
_entity_poly.pdbx_seq_one_letter_code
_entity_poly.pdbx_strand_id
1 'polypeptide(L)'
;MLLAPGQVYDADEQCRFQYGASSRQCKYGEVCRELWCLSKSNRCVTNSIPAAEGTLCQTGSIEKGWCYQGECVTFGTWPQSVDGGWGPWSSWGECSRTCGGGVSSSMRHCDSPA
;
A
#
# COMPACT_ATOMS: atom_id res chain seq x y z
N MET A 1 -15.06 9.30 -2.71
CA MET A 1 -14.56 8.00 -3.23
C MET A 1 -13.07 8.17 -3.43
N LEU A 2 -12.25 7.64 -2.51
CA LEU A 2 -10.80 7.66 -2.67
C LEU A 2 -10.43 6.47 -3.55
N LEU A 3 -9.84 6.74 -4.71
CA LEU A 3 -9.31 5.70 -5.59
C LEU A 3 -7.99 5.19 -5.00
N ALA A 4 -7.81 3.88 -5.00
CA ALA A 4 -6.54 3.30 -4.59
C ALA A 4 -5.45 3.58 -5.65
N PRO A 5 -4.16 3.64 -5.28
CA PRO A 5 -3.10 4.03 -6.21
C PRO A 5 -3.03 3.17 -7.46
N GLY A 6 -3.25 1.87 -7.33
CA GLY A 6 -3.27 0.90 -8.43
C GLY A 6 -4.45 1.04 -9.39
N GLN A 7 -5.50 1.78 -8.99
CA GLN A 7 -6.63 2.14 -9.87
C GLN A 7 -6.31 3.36 -10.73
N VAL A 8 -5.32 4.15 -10.33
CA VAL A 8 -4.81 5.31 -11.08
C VAL A 8 -3.58 4.93 -11.90
N TYR A 9 -2.74 4.06 -11.36
CA TYR A 9 -1.50 3.59 -11.97
C TYR A 9 -1.53 2.06 -12.04
N ASP A 10 -1.86 1.52 -13.21
CA ASP A 10 -1.88 0.08 -13.42
C ASP A 10 -0.47 -0.55 -13.35
N ALA A 11 -0.39 -1.87 -13.54
CA ALA A 11 0.88 -2.60 -13.44
C ALA A 11 1.91 -2.17 -14.49
N ASP A 12 1.47 -1.76 -15.69
CA ASP A 12 2.37 -1.29 -16.74
C ASP A 12 2.93 0.08 -16.37
N GLU A 13 2.09 0.99 -15.91
CA GLU A 13 2.48 2.33 -15.43
C GLU A 13 3.49 2.22 -14.27
N GLN A 14 3.26 1.30 -13.33
CA GLN A 14 4.20 1.02 -12.24
C GLN A 14 5.55 0.48 -12.74
N CYS A 15 5.54 -0.38 -13.75
CA CYS A 15 6.76 -0.82 -14.41
C CYS A 15 7.49 0.33 -15.11
N ARG A 16 6.75 1.26 -15.74
CA ARG A 16 7.33 2.44 -16.40
C ARG A 16 8.05 3.36 -15.41
N PHE A 17 7.51 3.51 -14.20
CA PHE A 17 8.17 4.28 -13.14
C PHE A 17 9.47 3.62 -12.64
N GLN A 18 9.52 2.29 -12.56
CA GLN A 18 10.69 1.59 -12.04
C GLN A 18 11.80 1.37 -13.08
N TYR A 19 11.44 1.01 -14.31
CA TYR A 19 12.39 0.54 -15.33
C TYR A 19 12.39 1.38 -16.63
N GLY A 20 11.57 2.43 -16.69
CA GLY A 20 11.52 3.40 -17.77
C GLY A 20 10.32 3.23 -18.72
N ALA A 21 10.06 4.23 -19.55
CA ALA A 21 8.82 4.38 -20.32
C ALA A 21 8.43 3.21 -21.24
N SER A 22 9.38 2.36 -21.66
CA SER A 22 9.12 1.19 -22.49
C SER A 22 8.91 -0.10 -21.69
N SER A 23 9.01 -0.04 -20.36
CA SER A 23 8.75 -1.18 -19.50
C SER A 23 7.25 -1.44 -19.38
N ARG A 24 6.89 -2.71 -19.24
CA ARG A 24 5.52 -3.21 -19.07
C ARG A 24 5.53 -4.44 -18.18
N GLN A 25 4.39 -4.77 -17.62
CA GLN A 25 4.21 -5.91 -16.74
C GLN A 25 4.49 -7.23 -17.48
N CYS A 26 5.26 -8.09 -16.84
CA CYS A 26 5.36 -9.50 -17.17
C CYS A 26 4.25 -10.27 -16.47
N LYS A 27 3.55 -11.15 -17.20
CA LYS A 27 2.62 -12.11 -16.63
C LYS A 27 3.38 -13.30 -15.99
N TYR A 28 4.15 -13.01 -14.95
CA TYR A 28 4.89 -14.00 -14.19
C TYR A 28 4.36 -14.01 -12.75
N GLY A 29 3.66 -15.08 -12.36
CA GLY A 29 3.10 -15.23 -11.02
C GLY A 29 1.95 -14.27 -10.65
N GLU A 30 1.72 -14.12 -9.35
CA GLU A 30 0.72 -13.24 -8.73
C GLU A 30 1.25 -11.79 -8.66
N VAL A 31 0.73 -10.92 -9.53
CA VAL A 31 1.14 -9.50 -9.62
C VAL A 31 1.01 -8.74 -8.29
N CYS A 32 0.08 -9.16 -7.44
CA CYS A 32 -0.15 -8.54 -6.13
C CYS A 32 0.96 -8.83 -5.13
N ARG A 33 1.68 -9.94 -5.29
CA ARG A 33 2.79 -10.31 -4.39
C ARG A 33 4.11 -9.75 -4.87
N GLU A 34 4.32 -9.75 -6.18
CA GLU A 34 5.56 -9.26 -6.77
C GLU A 34 5.31 -8.74 -8.19
N LEU A 35 5.68 -7.48 -8.42
CA LEU A 35 5.58 -6.86 -9.73
C LEU A 35 6.83 -7.21 -10.57
N TRP A 36 6.60 -7.99 -11.62
CA TRP A 36 7.62 -8.33 -12.61
C TRP A 36 7.47 -7.46 -13.84
N CYS A 37 8.58 -6.88 -14.32
CA CYS A 37 8.59 -5.90 -15.39
C CYS A 37 9.61 -6.25 -16.47
N LEU A 38 9.33 -5.88 -17.72
CA LEU A 38 10.31 -6.03 -18.79
C LEU A 38 11.43 -5.00 -18.68
N SER A 39 12.67 -5.48 -18.70
CA SER A 39 13.86 -4.66 -18.82
C SER A 39 14.10 -4.24 -20.29
N LYS A 40 15.06 -3.34 -20.50
CA LYS A 40 15.54 -2.97 -21.85
C LYS A 40 16.08 -4.16 -22.65
N SER A 41 16.54 -5.23 -21.98
CA SER A 41 17.02 -6.46 -22.62
C SER A 41 15.91 -7.50 -22.81
N ASN A 42 14.63 -7.11 -22.67
CA ASN A 42 13.46 -7.97 -22.82
C ASN A 42 13.43 -9.14 -21.81
N ARG A 43 14.12 -9.01 -20.67
CA ARG A 43 14.07 -9.97 -19.57
C ARG A 43 13.13 -9.46 -18.50
N CYS A 44 12.35 -10.36 -17.90
CA CYS A 44 11.54 -10.01 -16.73
C CYS A 44 12.46 -9.84 -15.52
N VAL A 45 12.39 -8.66 -14.91
CA VAL A 45 13.14 -8.28 -13.72
C VAL A 45 12.16 -7.75 -12.66
N THR A 46 12.56 -7.81 -11.40
CA THR A 46 11.76 -7.31 -10.28
C THR A 46 12.68 -6.72 -9.21
N ASN A 47 12.12 -5.81 -8.41
CA ASN A 47 12.74 -5.30 -7.19
C ASN A 47 12.12 -5.95 -5.93
N SER A 48 11.32 -7.01 -6.09
CA SER A 48 10.58 -7.67 -5.01
C SER A 48 9.60 -6.77 -4.27
N ILE A 49 9.00 -5.84 -5.03
CA ILE A 49 7.96 -4.92 -4.54
C ILE A 49 6.61 -5.42 -5.09
N PRO A 50 5.55 -5.52 -4.27
CA PRO A 50 4.22 -5.86 -4.73
C PRO A 50 3.65 -4.77 -5.62
N ALA A 51 2.70 -5.12 -6.49
CA ALA A 51 1.92 -4.10 -7.18
C ALA A 51 1.11 -3.26 -6.19
N ALA A 52 0.88 -2.00 -6.54
CA ALA A 52 0.12 -1.07 -5.71
C ALA A 52 -1.29 -1.60 -5.41
N GLU A 53 -1.82 -1.22 -4.24
CA GLU A 53 -3.20 -1.58 -3.90
C GLU A 53 -4.18 -1.03 -4.94
N GLY A 54 -5.12 -1.86 -5.35
CA GLY A 54 -6.05 -1.52 -6.41
C GLY A 54 -5.51 -1.75 -7.81
N THR A 55 -4.34 -2.39 -7.98
CA THR A 55 -3.92 -2.86 -9.30
C THR A 55 -4.75 -4.06 -9.73
N LEU A 56 -5.11 -4.11 -11.00
CA LEU A 56 -5.85 -5.25 -11.55
C LEU A 56 -5.04 -6.54 -11.44
N CYS A 57 -5.69 -7.60 -11.00
CA CYS A 57 -5.11 -8.93 -10.90
C CYS A 57 -6.03 -9.98 -11.50
N GLN A 58 -5.42 -11.09 -11.90
CA GLN A 58 -6.10 -12.26 -12.43
C GLN A 58 -5.34 -13.50 -11.95
N THR A 59 -6.07 -14.50 -11.49
CA THR A 59 -5.54 -15.79 -11.02
C THR A 59 -6.29 -16.93 -11.73
N GLY A 60 -5.93 -18.19 -11.44
CA GLY A 60 -6.68 -19.34 -11.97
C GLY A 60 -8.13 -19.43 -11.46
N SER A 61 -8.43 -18.81 -10.32
CA SER A 61 -9.76 -18.80 -9.69
C SER A 61 -10.48 -17.45 -9.79
N ILE A 62 -9.75 -16.36 -10.01
CA ILE A 62 -10.28 -14.99 -10.08
C ILE A 62 -10.07 -14.46 -11.49
N GLU A 63 -11.14 -14.36 -12.28
CA GLU A 63 -11.08 -13.78 -13.63
C GLU A 63 -10.70 -12.30 -13.61
N LYS A 64 -11.17 -11.55 -12.62
CA LYS A 64 -10.86 -10.14 -12.45
C LYS A 64 -10.98 -9.72 -10.98
N GLY A 65 -9.90 -9.17 -10.46
CA GLY A 65 -9.81 -8.73 -9.07
C GLY A 65 -8.93 -7.48 -8.91
N TRP A 66 -8.75 -7.08 -7.66
CA TRP A 66 -7.82 -6.03 -7.27
C TRP A 66 -6.77 -6.57 -6.29
N CYS A 67 -5.56 -6.00 -6.33
CA CYS A 67 -4.57 -6.24 -5.30
C CYS A 67 -4.95 -5.53 -4.00
N TYR A 68 -5.01 -6.28 -2.90
CA TYR A 68 -5.28 -5.77 -1.57
C TYR A 68 -4.40 -6.51 -0.56
N GLN A 69 -3.59 -5.78 0.22
CA GLN A 69 -2.62 -6.37 1.15
C GLN A 69 -1.73 -7.49 0.56
N GLY A 70 -1.36 -7.36 -0.71
CA GLY A 70 -0.49 -8.31 -1.40
C GLY A 70 -1.19 -9.52 -2.01
N GLU A 71 -2.51 -9.65 -1.85
CA GLU A 71 -3.31 -10.77 -2.38
C GLU A 71 -4.28 -10.27 -3.47
N CYS A 72 -4.61 -11.16 -4.42
CA CYS A 72 -5.64 -10.87 -5.41
C CYS A 72 -7.03 -11.16 -4.83
N VAL A 73 -7.86 -10.13 -4.69
CA VAL A 73 -9.22 -10.25 -4.17
C VAL A 73 -10.26 -9.94 -5.24
N THR A 74 -11.40 -10.63 -5.20
CA THR A 74 -12.51 -10.39 -6.14
C THR A 74 -13.08 -8.98 -6.02
N PHE A 75 -13.67 -8.46 -7.08
CA PHE A 75 -14.38 -7.19 -7.01
C PHE A 75 -15.51 -7.22 -5.98
N GLY A 76 -15.63 -6.15 -5.19
CA GLY A 76 -16.65 -6.02 -4.16
C GLY A 76 -16.28 -6.56 -2.77
N THR A 77 -15.16 -7.28 -2.62
CA THR A 77 -14.63 -7.68 -1.30
C THR A 77 -13.65 -6.68 -0.71
N TRP A 78 -13.55 -5.47 -1.29
CA TRP A 78 -12.74 -4.39 -0.73
C TRP A 78 -13.37 -4.01 0.62
N PRO A 79 -12.72 -4.30 1.77
CA PRO A 79 -13.28 -3.90 3.04
C PRO A 79 -13.40 -2.37 3.00
N GLN A 80 -14.57 -1.83 3.35
CA GLN A 80 -14.69 -0.38 3.49
C GLN A 80 -13.57 0.07 4.42
N SER A 81 -12.70 0.94 3.89
CA SER A 81 -11.68 1.58 4.72
C SER A 81 -12.42 2.34 5.80
N VAL A 82 -12.20 1.97 7.06
CA VAL A 82 -12.69 2.74 8.19
C VAL A 82 -11.67 3.83 8.43
N ASP A 83 -12.11 5.08 8.41
CA ASP A 83 -11.24 6.20 8.72
C ASP A 83 -10.72 6.05 10.15
N GLY A 84 -9.40 6.08 10.30
CA GLY A 84 -8.77 5.99 11.61
C GLY A 84 -9.08 7.24 12.42
N GLY A 85 -9.38 7.06 13.70
CA GLY A 85 -9.54 8.16 14.63
C GLY A 85 -8.60 8.01 15.83
N TRP A 86 -8.26 9.16 16.41
CA TRP A 86 -7.39 9.23 17.56
C TRP A 86 -8.13 8.75 18.81
N GLY A 87 -7.53 7.79 19.51
CA GLY A 87 -7.93 7.42 20.86
C GLY A 87 -7.62 8.50 21.88
N PRO A 88 -7.98 8.25 23.14
CA PRO A 88 -7.74 9.19 24.22
C PRO A 88 -6.25 9.45 24.42
N TRP A 89 -5.91 10.65 24.89
CA TRP A 89 -4.58 10.97 25.37
C TRP A 89 -4.24 10.11 26.59
N SER A 90 -2.99 9.63 26.64
CA SER A 90 -2.42 8.99 27.83
C SER A 90 -2.28 10.00 28.97
N SER A 91 -2.02 9.51 30.18
CA SER A 91 -1.55 10.37 31.26
C SER A 91 -0.32 11.16 30.82
N TRP A 92 -0.23 12.41 31.27
CA TRP A 92 0.96 13.23 31.10
C TRP A 92 2.14 12.56 31.81
N GLY A 93 3.28 12.50 31.11
CA GLY A 93 4.54 12.05 31.69
C GLY A 93 5.11 13.07 32.67
N GLU A 94 6.08 12.63 33.45
CA GLU A 94 6.81 13.50 34.38
C GLU A 94 7.43 14.71 33.66
N CYS A 95 7.50 15.84 34.35
CA CYS A 95 8.14 17.02 33.80
C CYS A 95 9.64 16.74 33.62
N SER A 96 10.19 17.09 32.45
CA SER A 96 11.62 16.88 32.17
C SER A 96 12.56 17.60 33.15
N ARG A 97 12.06 18.61 33.87
CA ARG A 97 12.80 19.38 34.87
C ARG A 97 11.91 19.71 36.06
N THR A 98 12.53 19.75 37.24
CA THR A 98 11.86 20.16 38.48
C THR A 98 11.85 21.68 38.69
N CYS A 99 12.67 22.44 37.96
CA CYS A 99 12.69 23.90 38.00
C CYS A 99 13.21 24.54 36.69
N GLY A 100 12.96 25.85 36.54
CA GLY A 100 13.45 26.63 35.41
C GLY A 100 12.71 26.40 34.09
N GLY A 101 11.49 25.84 34.15
CA GLY A 101 10.69 25.47 32.98
C GLY A 101 11.09 24.11 32.39
N GLY A 102 10.12 23.23 32.18
CA GLY A 102 10.32 21.90 31.61
C GLY A 102 9.20 21.52 30.65
N VAL A 103 9.31 20.36 30.02
CA VAL A 103 8.33 19.82 29.07
C VAL A 103 7.76 18.53 29.63
N SER A 104 6.44 18.41 29.62
CA SER A 104 5.73 17.16 29.83
C SER A 104 5.12 16.72 28.50
N SER A 105 5.03 15.41 28.28
CA SER A 105 4.51 14.82 27.04
C SER A 105 3.38 13.84 27.34
N SER A 106 2.45 13.71 26.39
CA SER A 106 1.38 12.71 26.40
C SER A 106 1.29 12.10 25.01
N MET A 107 0.85 10.86 24.91
CA MET A 107 0.74 10.09 23.68
C MET A 107 -0.72 9.72 23.42
N ARG A 108 -1.10 9.59 22.16
CA ARG A 108 -2.39 9.00 21.75
C ARG A 108 -2.16 8.09 20.56
N HIS A 109 -2.98 7.05 20.43
CA HIS A 109 -2.89 6.07 19.35
C HIS A 109 -4.02 6.30 18.33
N CYS A 110 -3.81 5.87 17.09
CA CYS A 110 -4.85 5.87 16.06
C CYS A 110 -5.59 4.53 16.12
N ASP A 111 -6.38 4.35 17.17
CA ASP A 111 -7.04 3.08 17.54
C ASP A 111 -8.54 3.24 17.83
N SER A 112 -9.11 4.43 17.62
CA SER A 112 -10.53 4.74 17.87
C SER A 112 -11.16 5.25 16.58
N PRO A 113 -11.67 4.37 15.68
CA PRO A 113 -12.16 4.74 14.35
C PRO A 113 -13.19 5.88 14.41
N ALA A 114 -13.19 6.73 13.37
CA ALA A 114 -14.01 7.93 13.26
C ALA A 114 -15.45 7.66 12.79
#